data_AF-A0A165JMY6-F1
#
_entry.id   AF-A0A165JMY6-F1
#
_cell.length_a   1.000
_cell.length_b   1.000
_cell.length_c   1.000
_cell.angle_alpha   90.00
_cell.angle_beta   90.00
_cell.angle_gamma   90.00
#
_symmetry.space_group_name_H-M   'P 1'
#
loop_
_entity.id
_entity.type
_entity.pdbx_description
1 polymer ?
#
loop_
_entity_poly.entity_id
_entity_poly.type
_entity_poly.pdbx_seq_one_letter_code
_entity_poly.pdbx_strand_id
1 'polypeptide(L)'
;MTVHEEQSRSSAAGRRVKHVSRSCKECRRRKTKCNGDPLGCNGCRDRGVPCDYTGLADKRHTRVVMKDLQDDIKRQAVIIESLRKELDRLRGTNEYSDEEFDSRDNRQYERSSGSRSQSCDDVAMIDALERDVKVEC
;
A
#
# COMPACT_ATOMS: atom_id res chain seq x y z
N MET A 1 31.01 -61.28 21.49
CA MET A 1 30.19 -61.27 20.26
C MET A 1 29.09 -60.25 20.47
N THR A 2 29.17 -59.15 19.73
CA THR A 2 28.40 -57.91 19.88
C THR A 2 26.95 -58.09 19.47
N VAL A 3 26.01 -57.75 20.37
CA VAL A 3 24.61 -57.53 20.04
C VAL A 3 24.49 -56.13 19.43
N HIS A 4 24.10 -56.03 18.15
CA HIS A 4 23.71 -54.77 17.54
C HIS A 4 22.21 -54.77 17.30
N GLU A 5 21.59 -53.97 18.14
CA GLU A 5 20.24 -53.46 18.11
C GLU A 5 19.95 -52.66 16.83
N GLU A 6 18.66 -52.64 16.44
CA GLU A 6 17.99 -51.50 15.81
C GLU A 6 18.23 -51.17 14.32
N GLN A 7 17.24 -51.45 13.46
CA GLN A 7 16.23 -50.43 13.11
C GLN A 7 15.26 -50.94 12.04
N SER A 8 14.02 -51.16 12.49
CA SER A 8 12.82 -51.31 11.67
C SER A 8 12.70 -50.16 10.66
N ARG A 9 13.09 -50.41 9.41
CA ARG A 9 12.75 -49.54 8.28
C ARG A 9 11.26 -49.72 7.99
N SER A 10 10.43 -49.00 8.75
CA SER A 10 9.00 -48.91 8.50
C SER A 10 8.78 -48.13 7.19
N SER A 11 8.54 -48.91 6.14
CA SER A 11 8.01 -48.50 4.83
C SER A 11 6.63 -47.87 5.00
N ALA A 12 6.58 -46.65 5.55
CA ALA A 12 5.35 -45.88 5.62
C ALA A 12 5.04 -45.36 4.21
N ALA A 13 4.01 -45.96 3.62
CA ALA A 13 3.34 -45.56 2.40
C ALA A 13 3.37 -44.03 2.21
N GLY A 14 3.80 -43.60 1.03
CA GLY A 14 4.07 -42.21 0.68
C GLY A 14 2.89 -41.28 0.95
N ARG A 15 2.80 -40.77 2.18
CA ARG A 15 1.93 -39.66 2.53
C ARG A 15 2.50 -38.45 1.80
N ARG A 16 1.94 -38.16 0.62
CA ARG A 16 2.33 -37.05 -0.25
C ARG A 16 2.40 -35.80 0.62
N VAL A 17 3.63 -35.38 0.94
CA VAL A 17 3.86 -34.24 1.85
C VAL A 17 3.19 -33.04 1.21
N LYS A 18 2.25 -32.42 1.94
CA LYS A 18 1.54 -31.23 1.46
C LYS A 18 2.57 -30.19 1.03
N HIS A 19 2.40 -29.65 -0.17
CA HIS A 19 3.26 -28.59 -0.65
C HIS A 19 3.08 -27.37 0.25
N VAL A 20 4.16 -26.93 0.88
CA VAL A 20 4.15 -25.77 1.77
C VAL A 20 4.42 -24.53 0.92
N SER A 21 3.53 -23.55 0.96
CA SER A 21 3.70 -22.28 0.21
C SER A 21 4.96 -21.52 0.62
N ARG A 22 5.37 -21.65 1.89
CA ARG A 22 6.54 -20.98 2.44
C ARG A 22 7.24 -21.79 3.52
N SER A 23 8.53 -22.03 3.35
CA SER A 23 9.39 -22.57 4.42
C SER A 23 9.61 -21.55 5.54
N CYS A 24 9.74 -22.04 6.79
CA CYS A 24 10.16 -21.21 7.93
C CYS A 24 11.56 -20.61 7.72
N LYS A 25 11.92 -19.59 8.51
CA LYS A 25 13.22 -18.90 8.43
C LYS A 25 14.39 -19.87 8.51
N GLU A 26 14.35 -20.81 9.46
CA GLU A 26 15.48 -21.70 9.72
C GLU A 26 15.67 -22.75 8.62
N CYS A 27 14.58 -23.38 8.15
CA CYS A 27 14.65 -24.29 7.02
C CYS A 27 15.07 -23.58 5.73
N ARG A 28 14.65 -22.33 5.52
CA ARG A 28 15.09 -21.52 4.38
C ARG A 28 16.59 -21.21 4.48
N ARG A 29 17.07 -20.76 5.65
CA ARG A 29 18.49 -20.47 5.92
C ARG A 29 19.37 -21.70 5.70
N ARG A 30 18.92 -22.87 6.17
CA ARG A 30 19.64 -24.15 6.03
C ARG A 30 19.41 -24.84 4.67
N LYS A 31 18.53 -24.31 3.82
CA LYS A 31 18.12 -24.92 2.53
C LYS A 31 17.63 -26.36 2.68
N THR A 32 16.87 -26.65 3.75
CA THR A 32 16.29 -27.97 4.03
C THR A 32 14.77 -27.99 3.82
N LYS A 33 14.19 -29.17 3.60
CA LYS A 33 12.74 -29.35 3.46
C LYS A 33 12.00 -28.92 4.73
N CYS A 34 11.02 -28.03 4.57
CA CYS A 34 10.10 -27.60 5.62
C CYS A 34 8.76 -28.34 5.44
N ASN A 35 8.20 -28.89 6.52
CA ASN A 35 6.88 -29.55 6.49
C ASN A 35 5.71 -28.59 6.74
N GLY A 36 5.96 -27.34 7.14
CA GLY A 36 4.93 -26.30 7.19
C GLY A 36 3.96 -26.40 8.37
N ASP A 37 4.30 -27.18 9.40
CA ASP A 37 3.45 -27.33 10.60
C ASP A 37 3.34 -26.01 11.37
N PRO A 38 2.11 -25.55 11.69
CA PRO A 38 1.87 -24.27 12.37
C PRO A 38 2.45 -24.20 13.79
N LEU A 39 2.57 -25.31 14.51
CA LEU A 39 3.14 -25.33 15.87
C LEU A 39 4.67 -25.40 15.88
N GLY A 40 5.28 -25.65 14.72
CA GLY A 40 6.71 -25.83 14.57
C GLY A 40 7.02 -26.98 13.64
N CYS A 41 7.80 -26.70 12.61
CA CYS A 41 8.18 -27.70 11.63
C CYS A 41 9.04 -28.81 12.28
N ASN A 42 8.91 -30.06 11.83
CA ASN A 42 9.61 -31.22 12.40
C ASN A 42 11.11 -30.95 12.44
N GLY A 43 11.66 -30.43 11.34
CA GLY A 43 13.08 -30.12 11.26
C GLY A 43 13.56 -29.08 12.27
N CYS A 44 12.71 -28.17 12.76
CA CYS A 44 13.09 -27.24 13.83
C CYS A 44 12.89 -27.86 15.21
N ARG A 45 11.79 -28.62 15.41
CA ARG A 45 11.49 -29.32 16.66
C ARG A 45 12.56 -30.35 17.01
N ASP A 46 12.96 -31.18 16.05
CA ASP A 46 13.99 -32.21 16.21
C ASP A 46 15.36 -31.61 16.57
N ARG A 47 15.57 -30.33 16.25
CA ARG A 47 16.82 -29.60 16.52
C ARG A 47 16.74 -28.70 17.75
N GLY A 48 15.57 -28.58 18.38
CA GLY A 48 15.35 -27.70 19.52
C GLY A 48 15.59 -26.22 19.21
N VAL A 49 15.38 -25.77 17.97
CA VAL A 49 15.56 -24.37 17.55
C VAL A 49 14.23 -23.66 17.34
N PRO A 50 14.15 -22.33 17.56
CA PRO A 50 12.93 -21.56 17.30
C PRO A 50 12.46 -21.70 15.84
N CYS A 51 11.20 -22.11 15.65
CA CYS A 51 10.58 -22.21 14.34
C CYS A 51 9.76 -20.94 14.07
N ASP A 52 10.29 -20.06 13.21
CA ASP A 52 9.65 -18.77 12.93
C ASP A 52 9.26 -18.61 11.45
N TYR A 53 8.01 -18.20 11.24
CA TYR A 53 7.44 -17.84 9.93
C TYR A 53 7.20 -16.32 9.77
N THR A 54 7.33 -15.54 10.83
CA THR A 54 7.24 -14.06 10.77
C THR A 54 8.43 -13.51 9.98
N GLY A 55 8.30 -12.37 9.30
CA GLY A 55 9.49 -11.61 8.83
C GLY A 55 10.27 -12.11 7.60
N LEU A 56 9.63 -12.74 6.62
CA LEU A 56 10.18 -12.76 5.26
C LEU A 56 9.08 -12.30 4.31
N ALA A 57 8.78 -11.00 4.34
CA ALA A 57 8.19 -10.38 3.17
C ALA A 57 9.12 -10.71 2.00
N ASP A 58 8.58 -11.41 0.99
CA ASP A 58 9.34 -11.72 -0.20
C ASP A 58 9.71 -10.38 -0.85
N LYS A 59 10.99 -9.98 -0.75
CA LYS A 59 11.46 -8.68 -1.27
C LYS A 59 11.09 -8.49 -2.73
N ARG A 60 10.99 -9.59 -3.51
CA ARG A 60 10.55 -9.55 -4.90
C ARG A 60 9.06 -9.20 -4.99
N HIS A 61 8.23 -9.89 -4.21
CA HIS A 61 6.80 -9.59 -4.14
C HIS A 61 6.56 -8.14 -3.71
N THR A 62 7.25 -7.68 -2.66
CA THR A 62 7.15 -6.29 -2.22
C THR A 62 7.53 -5.31 -3.33
N ARG A 63 8.61 -5.55 -4.09
CA ARG A 63 8.99 -4.68 -5.21
C ARG A 63 7.95 -4.64 -6.34
N VAL A 64 7.36 -5.79 -6.68
CA VAL A 64 6.30 -5.88 -7.69
C VAL A 64 5.09 -5.09 -7.25
N VAL A 65 4.59 -5.34 -6.04
CA VAL A 65 3.45 -4.61 -5.47
C VAL A 65 3.72 -3.10 -5.42
N MET A 66 4.91 -2.68 -5.01
CA MET A 66 5.27 -1.26 -4.97
C MET A 66 5.28 -0.62 -6.36
N LYS A 67 5.78 -1.35 -7.37
CA LYS A 67 5.74 -0.87 -8.76
C LYS A 67 4.31 -0.76 -9.28
N ASP A 68 3.48 -1.77 -9.03
CA ASP A 68 2.09 -1.77 -9.46
C ASP A 68 1.31 -0.59 -8.85
N LEU A 69 1.50 -0.36 -7.54
CA LEU A 69 0.95 0.81 -6.84
C LEU A 69 1.46 2.14 -7.43
N GLN A 70 2.75 2.25 -7.76
CA GLN A 70 3.29 3.44 -8.42
C GLN A 70 2.68 3.68 -9.80
N ASP A 71 2.46 2.62 -10.57
CA ASP A 71 1.84 2.72 -11.89
C ASP A 71 0.35 3.07 -11.78
N ASP A 72 -0.35 2.57 -10.77
CA ASP A 72 -1.73 2.98 -10.45
C ASP A 72 -1.82 4.46 -10.07
N ILE A 73 -0.91 4.94 -9.22
CA ILE A 73 -0.85 6.36 -8.83
C ILE A 73 -0.68 7.25 -10.06
N LYS A 74 0.22 6.88 -10.98
CA LYS A 74 0.43 7.62 -12.24
C LYS A 74 -0.82 7.61 -13.11
N ARG A 75 -1.48 6.46 -13.25
CA ARG A 75 -2.73 6.33 -14.01
C ARG A 75 -3.82 7.24 -13.42
N GLN A 76 -3.99 7.20 -12.10
CA GLN A 76 -4.96 8.03 -11.41
C GLN A 76 -4.67 9.53 -11.58
N ALA A 77 -3.41 9.95 -11.54
CA ALA A 77 -3.04 11.35 -11.76
C ALA A 77 -3.48 11.86 -13.15
N VAL A 78 -3.31 11.06 -14.20
CA VAL A 78 -3.78 11.39 -15.56
C VAL A 78 -5.30 11.50 -15.61
N ILE A 79 -6.01 10.58 -14.97
CA ILE A 79 -7.48 10.58 -14.92
C ILE A 79 -7.99 11.83 -14.19
N ILE A 80 -7.42 12.13 -13.02
CA ILE A 80 -7.77 13.32 -12.23
C ILE A 80 -7.60 14.59 -13.06
N GLU A 81 -6.48 14.71 -13.77
CA GLU A 81 -6.22 15.86 -14.64
C GLU A 81 -7.22 15.97 -15.79
N SER A 82 -7.58 14.84 -16.42
CA SER A 82 -8.60 14.82 -17.47
C SER A 82 -9.97 15.26 -16.94
N LEU A 83 -10.38 14.75 -15.79
CA LEU A 83 -11.67 15.08 -15.16
C LEU A 83 -11.72 16.55 -14.73
N ARG A 84 -10.62 17.11 -14.22
CA ARG A 84 -10.52 18.55 -13.91
C ARG A 84 -10.78 19.42 -15.15
N LYS A 85 -10.15 19.10 -16.27
CA LYS A 85 -10.37 19.81 -17.55
C LYS A 85 -11.80 19.68 -18.05
N GLU A 86 -12.42 18.52 -17.87
CA GLU A 86 -13.80 18.29 -18.24
C GLU A 86 -14.76 19.15 -17.40
N LEU A 87 -14.51 19.24 -16.09
CA LEU A 87 -15.25 20.16 -15.21
C LEU A 87 -15.11 21.62 -15.65
N ASP A 88 -13.90 22.06 -16.01
CA ASP A 88 -13.69 23.44 -16.48
C ASP A 88 -14.45 23.74 -17.77
N ARG A 89 -14.48 22.78 -18.72
CA ARG A 89 -15.27 22.91 -19.94
C ARG A 89 -16.76 23.02 -19.64
N LEU A 90 -17.29 22.12 -18.81
CA LEU A 90 -18.71 22.10 -18.44
C LEU A 90 -19.12 23.36 -17.67
N ARG A 91 -18.23 23.90 -16.83
CA ARG A 91 -18.44 25.19 -16.16
C ARG A 91 -18.43 26.35 -17.15
N GLY A 92 -17.48 26.40 -18.08
CA GLY A 92 -17.39 27.46 -19.09
C GLY A 92 -18.54 27.47 -20.11
N THR A 93 -19.16 26.32 -20.38
CA THR A 93 -20.35 26.25 -21.24
C THR A 93 -21.64 26.75 -20.56
N ASN A 94 -21.61 27.06 -19.27
CA ASN A 94 -22.78 27.52 -18.51
C ASN A 94 -22.86 29.06 -18.35
N GLU A 95 -22.05 29.82 -19.10
CA GLU A 95 -21.95 31.30 -19.03
C GLU A 95 -22.66 32.03 -20.19
N TYR A 96 -23.71 31.44 -20.78
CA TYR A 96 -24.58 32.07 -21.80
C TYR A 96 -25.96 31.40 -21.79
N SER A 97 -27.02 32.00 -21.28
CA SER A 97 -27.83 32.99 -22.00
C SER A 97 -28.69 33.77 -21.00
N ASP A 98 -28.62 35.10 -21.05
CA ASP A 98 -29.78 35.99 -20.96
C ASP A 98 -29.33 37.41 -21.36
N GLU A 99 -29.39 37.67 -22.66
CA GLU A 99 -29.48 39.03 -23.20
C GLU A 99 -30.96 39.28 -23.52
N GLU A 100 -31.68 40.00 -22.65
CA GLU A 100 -32.47 41.16 -23.07
C GLU A 100 -32.97 42.00 -21.88
N PHE A 101 -32.53 43.27 -21.88
CA PHE A 101 -33.39 44.46 -21.74
C PHE A 101 -34.08 44.70 -20.37
N ASP A 102 -33.68 45.72 -19.58
CA ASP A 102 -34.06 47.11 -19.83
C ASP A 102 -33.04 48.11 -19.24
N SER A 103 -32.90 49.24 -19.93
CA SER A 103 -32.06 50.37 -19.54
C SER A 103 -32.72 51.15 -18.39
N ARG A 104 -32.12 51.14 -17.19
CA ARG A 104 -32.06 52.30 -16.26
C ARG A 104 -31.36 51.93 -14.94
N ASP A 105 -30.43 52.81 -14.56
CA ASP A 105 -29.89 53.01 -13.21
C ASP A 105 -29.03 51.89 -12.59
N ASN A 106 -27.73 52.15 -12.41
CA ASN A 106 -27.23 52.55 -11.08
C ASN A 106 -25.69 52.69 -11.10
N ARG A 107 -25.23 53.93 -11.23
CA ARG A 107 -23.80 54.32 -11.22
C ARG A 107 -23.24 54.46 -9.80
N GLN A 108 -23.69 53.65 -8.83
CA GLN A 108 -23.42 53.89 -7.41
C GLN A 108 -22.75 52.73 -6.63
N TYR A 109 -22.42 51.60 -7.26
CA TYR A 109 -21.77 50.49 -6.53
C TYR A 109 -20.25 50.37 -6.78
N GLU A 110 -19.56 51.49 -6.90
CA GLU A 110 -18.07 51.52 -6.99
C GLU A 110 -17.43 52.11 -5.72
N ARG A 111 -18.17 52.22 -4.60
CA ARG A 111 -17.66 52.94 -3.41
C ARG A 111 -17.77 52.27 -2.05
N SER A 112 -18.20 51.01 -1.94
CA SER A 112 -18.26 50.36 -0.63
C SER A 112 -18.32 48.85 -0.69
N SER A 113 -17.16 48.21 -0.89
CA SER A 113 -16.72 47.05 -0.08
C SER A 113 -15.47 46.44 -0.72
N GLY A 114 -14.32 46.97 -0.35
CA GLY A 114 -13.07 46.29 -0.59
C GLY A 114 -13.02 44.96 0.17
N SER A 115 -12.36 44.01 -0.50
CA SER A 115 -11.47 42.99 0.05
C SER A 115 -12.03 41.70 0.71
N ARG A 116 -11.73 40.63 -0.03
CA ARG A 116 -11.09 39.35 0.40
C ARG A 116 -12.01 38.22 0.85
N SER A 117 -12.38 37.41 -0.14
CA SER A 117 -12.71 35.99 0.02
C SER A 117 -11.65 35.27 0.87
N GLN A 118 -12.05 34.86 2.07
CA GLN A 118 -11.32 33.91 2.91
C GLN A 118 -11.38 32.53 2.27
N SER A 119 -10.29 32.12 1.62
CA SER A 119 -10.01 30.71 1.31
C SER A 119 -8.53 30.45 1.54
N CYS A 120 -8.11 30.51 2.81
CA CYS A 120 -6.72 30.29 3.18
C CYS A 120 -6.62 29.57 4.53
N ASP A 121 -7.27 28.41 4.66
CA ASP A 121 -7.13 27.58 5.85
C ASP A 121 -6.57 26.17 5.57
N ASP A 122 -6.53 25.70 4.31
CA ASP A 122 -5.99 24.36 4.01
C ASP A 122 -4.47 24.33 3.76
N VAL A 123 -3.89 25.41 3.23
CA VAL A 123 -2.43 25.45 2.89
C VAL A 123 -1.57 25.61 4.15
N ALA A 124 -2.09 26.25 5.20
CA ALA A 124 -1.35 26.49 6.44
C ALA A 124 -1.24 25.24 7.36
N MET A 125 -2.09 24.23 7.15
CA MET A 125 -2.08 23.00 7.96
C MET A 125 -0.99 22.01 7.52
N ILE A 126 -0.62 22.01 6.23
CA ILE A 126 0.38 21.10 5.66
C ILE A 126 1.80 21.52 6.10
N ASP A 127 2.09 22.82 6.11
CA ASP A 127 3.38 23.40 6.55
C ASP A 127 3.66 23.21 8.06
N ALA A 128 2.62 22.89 8.85
CA ALA A 128 2.77 22.57 10.27
C ALA A 128 3.18 21.10 10.51
N LEU A 129 2.85 20.19 9.58
CA LEU A 129 3.14 18.76 9.71
C LEU A 129 4.54 18.37 9.22
N GLU A 130 5.17 19.18 8.37
CA GLU A 130 6.56 18.96 7.94
C GLU A 130 7.60 19.38 9.00
N ARG A 131 7.18 20.10 10.05
CA ARG A 131 8.08 20.55 11.13
C ARG A 131 8.34 19.51 12.22
N ASP A 132 7.56 18.44 12.29
CA ASP A 132 7.73 17.38 13.31
C ASP A 132 8.50 16.14 12.81
N VAL A 133 9.07 16.17 11.59
CA VAL A 133 9.91 15.06 11.05
C VAL A 133 11.41 15.31 11.25
N LYS A 134 11.80 16.37 11.97
CA LYS A 134 13.20 16.58 12.41
C LYS A 134 13.27 16.55 13.93
N VAL A 135 14.26 15.80 14.42
CA VAL A 135 14.62 15.49 15.83
C VAL A 135 13.82 14.28 16.34
N GLU A 136 14.40 13.09 16.53
CA GLU A 136 15.64 12.77 17.26
C GLU A 136 16.58 11.79 16.54
N CYS A 137 17.87 12.00 16.78
CA CYS A 137 18.99 11.08 16.56
C CYS A 137 19.07 10.03 17.67
#